data_AF-A0A7R7J0A9-F1
#
_entry.id   AF-A0A7R7J0A9-F1
#
_cell.length_a   1.000
_cell.length_b   1.000
_cell.length_c   1.000
_cell.angle_alpha   90.00
_cell.angle_beta   90.00
_cell.angle_gamma   90.00
#
_symmetry.space_group_name_H-M   'P 1'
#
loop_
_entity.id
_entity.type
_entity.pdbx_description
1 polymer ?
#
loop_
_entity_poly.entity_id
_entity_poly.type
_entity_poly.pdbx_seq_one_letter_code
_entity_poly.pdbx_strand_id
1 'polypeptide(L)'
;MPPKRPQDRSAEEKLKIVLEAEIVPEEQLGAFLRRNGIHEAQLREWRSMMLSGLQKPPRTSSKNTEETRKIHQLEKELQRKEKALAEAAAIIILKKKVQSIWGGEDEPTDKKSGR
;
A
#
# COMPACT_ATOMS: atom_id res chain seq x y z
N MET A 1 16.81 17.24 29.18
CA MET A 1 16.05 16.51 28.14
C MET A 1 16.69 15.15 27.93
N PRO A 2 15.92 14.06 27.77
CA PRO A 2 16.49 12.75 27.47
C PRO A 2 17.23 12.80 26.11
N PRO A 3 18.32 12.04 25.94
CA PRO A 3 19.02 11.98 24.66
C PRO A 3 18.06 11.46 23.58
N LYS A 4 17.96 12.18 22.45
CA LYS A 4 17.15 11.74 21.29
C LYS A 4 17.62 10.36 20.85
N ARG A 5 16.68 9.40 20.72
CA ARG A 5 16.99 8.06 20.22
C ARG A 5 17.55 8.17 18.79
N PRO A 6 18.51 7.32 18.40
CA PRO A 6 19.09 7.35 17.04
C PRO A 6 18.04 7.24 15.92
N GLN A 7 16.93 6.53 16.18
CA GLN A 7 15.82 6.36 15.24
C GLN A 7 15.01 7.64 15.03
N ASP A 8 14.90 8.48 16.06
CA ASP A 8 14.11 9.72 16.04
C ASP A 8 14.87 10.89 15.38
N ARG A 9 16.09 10.66 14.87
CA ARG A 9 16.90 11.68 14.20
C ARG A 9 16.47 11.90 12.75
N SER A 10 16.49 13.15 12.33
CA SER A 10 16.23 13.51 10.93
C SER A 10 17.34 12.96 10.02
N ALA A 11 17.04 12.85 8.72
CA ALA A 11 18.03 12.42 7.74
C ALA A 11 19.25 13.37 7.69
N GLU A 12 19.01 14.68 7.84
CA GLU A 12 20.04 15.71 7.90
C GLU A 12 20.94 15.55 9.13
N GLU A 13 20.36 15.30 10.31
CA GLU A 13 21.11 15.03 11.55
C GLU A 13 21.98 13.78 11.40
N LYS A 14 21.45 12.70 10.80
CA LYS A 14 22.21 11.46 10.53
C LYS A 14 23.36 11.72 9.57
N LEU A 15 23.14 12.45 8.49
CA LEU A 15 24.17 12.82 7.50
C LEU A 15 25.30 13.62 8.14
N LYS A 16 24.96 14.65 8.93
CA LYS A 16 25.94 15.46 9.65
C LYS A 16 26.84 14.61 10.54
N ILE A 17 26.25 13.70 11.32
CA ILE A 17 27.00 12.82 12.22
C ILE A 17 27.91 11.87 11.44
N VAL A 18 27.44 11.31 10.33
CA VAL A 18 28.27 10.44 9.46
C VAL A 18 29.47 11.21 8.91
N LEU A 19 29.27 12.43 8.41
CA LEU A 19 30.35 13.27 7.88
C LEU A 19 31.36 13.68 8.95
N GLU A 20 30.88 14.08 10.13
CA GLU A 20 31.76 14.39 11.27
C GLU A 20 32.56 13.17 11.71
N ALA A 21 31.98 11.97 11.67
CA ALA A 21 32.69 10.74 12.02
C ALA A 21 33.81 10.37 11.04
N GLU A 22 33.79 10.85 9.79
CA GLU A 22 34.88 10.61 8.82
C GLU A 22 36.15 11.42 9.14
N ILE A 23 36.00 12.57 9.81
CA ILE A 23 37.13 13.48 10.11
C ILE A 23 37.67 13.31 11.53
N VAL A 24 36.98 12.54 12.38
CA VAL A 24 37.39 12.26 13.75
C VAL A 24 38.46 11.16 13.75
N PRO A 25 39.62 11.37 14.41
CA PRO A 25 40.63 10.32 14.57
C PRO A 25 40.06 9.08 15.27
N GLU A 26 40.55 7.90 14.91
CA GLU A 26 40.05 6.61 15.43
C GLU A 26 40.07 6.56 16.96
N GLU A 27 41.10 7.15 17.59
CA GLU A 27 41.24 7.20 19.05
C GLU A 27 40.13 8.02 19.72
N GLN A 28 39.54 8.97 18.98
CA GLN A 28 38.48 9.86 19.44
C GLN A 28 37.09 9.40 19.02
N LEU A 29 36.99 8.43 18.10
CA LEU A 29 35.72 7.93 17.55
C LEU A 29 34.80 7.40 18.65
N GLY A 30 35.35 6.63 19.61
CA GLY A 30 34.57 6.11 20.73
C GLY A 30 33.96 7.22 21.61
N ALA A 31 34.68 8.32 21.83
CA ALA A 31 34.17 9.47 22.59
C ALA A 31 33.13 10.26 21.78
N PHE A 32 33.32 10.38 20.47
CA PHE A 32 32.36 10.99 19.55
C PHE A 32 31.04 10.22 19.52
N LEU A 33 31.08 8.88 19.41
CA LEU A 33 29.89 8.02 19.39
C LEU A 33 29.07 8.15 20.69
N ARG A 34 29.74 8.13 21.85
CA ARG A 34 29.08 8.33 23.16
C ARG A 34 28.45 9.71 23.29
N ARG A 35 29.14 10.78 22.85
CA ARG A 35 28.60 12.15 22.86
C ARG A 35 27.36 12.29 21.99
N ASN A 36 27.39 11.62 20.83
CA ASN A 36 26.26 11.57 19.92
C ASN A 36 25.24 10.48 20.28
N GLY A 37 25.38 9.77 21.40
CA GLY A 37 24.43 8.73 21.84
C GLY A 37 24.14 7.65 20.80
N ILE A 38 25.14 7.28 20.00
CA ILE A 38 25.03 6.24 18.95
C ILE A 38 26.09 5.18 19.11
N HIS A 39 25.79 3.98 18.61
CA HIS A 39 26.75 2.88 18.53
C HIS A 39 27.39 2.83 17.15
N GLU A 40 28.57 2.21 17.07
CA GLU A 40 29.29 2.05 15.81
C GLU A 40 28.47 1.30 14.75
N ALA A 41 27.69 0.29 15.16
CA ALA A 41 26.78 -0.43 14.27
C ALA A 41 25.76 0.51 13.60
N GLN A 42 25.23 1.50 14.33
CA GLN A 42 24.28 2.48 13.79
C GLN A 42 24.99 3.45 12.84
N LEU A 43 26.22 3.86 13.15
CA LEU A 43 27.02 4.68 12.24
C LEU A 43 27.27 3.97 10.91
N ARG A 44 27.64 2.69 10.97
CA ARG A 44 27.86 1.83 9.78
C ARG A 44 26.56 1.62 8.99
N GLU A 45 25.44 1.41 9.68
CA GLU A 45 24.12 1.32 9.06
C GLU A 45 23.79 2.60 8.29
N TRP A 46 23.96 3.78 8.91
CA TRP A 46 23.67 5.06 8.26
C TRP A 46 24.58 5.31 7.06
N ARG A 47 25.88 4.98 7.16
CA ARG A 47 26.80 5.00 6.00
C ARG A 47 26.28 4.13 4.86
N SER A 48 25.87 2.91 5.15
CA SER A 48 25.32 1.97 4.15
C SER A 48 24.03 2.49 3.51
N MET A 49 23.12 3.05 4.31
CA MET A 49 21.88 3.67 3.81
C MET A 49 22.17 4.84 2.85
N MET A 50 23.16 5.69 3.15
CA MET A 50 23.55 6.80 2.28
C MET A 50 24.17 6.31 0.97
N LEU A 51 25.08 5.33 1.05
CA LEU A 51 25.70 4.74 -0.14
C LEU A 51 24.68 4.03 -1.03
N SER A 52 23.78 3.24 -0.44
CA SER A 52 22.70 2.57 -1.18
C SER A 52 21.71 3.56 -1.79
N GLY A 53 21.45 4.71 -1.17
CA GLY A 53 20.63 5.77 -1.75
C GLY A 53 21.26 6.45 -2.98
N LEU A 54 22.60 6.48 -3.06
CA LEU A 54 23.35 6.96 -4.23
C LEU A 54 23.54 5.89 -5.30
N GLN A 55 23.44 4.60 -4.92
CA GLN A 55 23.45 3.53 -5.89
C GLN A 55 22.20 3.64 -6.75
N LYS A 56 22.40 3.55 -8.08
CA LYS A 56 21.29 3.42 -9.01
C LYS A 56 20.48 2.20 -8.56
N PRO A 57 19.16 2.32 -8.34
CA PRO A 57 18.37 1.15 -7.96
C PRO A 57 18.66 0.05 -8.98
N PRO A 58 18.88 -1.20 -8.54
CA PRO A 58 18.97 -2.31 -9.48
C PRO A 58 17.73 -2.19 -10.36
N ARG A 59 17.88 -2.31 -11.69
CA ARG A 59 16.76 -2.18 -12.64
C ARG A 59 15.65 -3.15 -12.22
N THR A 60 14.73 -2.73 -11.37
CA THR A 60 13.53 -3.45 -10.95
C THR A 60 12.48 -3.25 -12.04
N SER A 61 12.85 -3.54 -13.28
CA SER A 61 12.03 -3.28 -14.45
C SER A 61 11.24 -4.49 -14.91
N SER A 62 11.24 -5.61 -14.17
CA SER A 62 10.42 -6.79 -14.52
C SER A 62 9.29 -7.04 -13.52
N LYS A 63 9.59 -7.19 -12.21
CA LYS A 63 8.57 -7.51 -11.19
C LYS A 63 7.46 -6.46 -11.08
N ASN A 64 7.84 -5.18 -10.98
CA ASN A 64 6.85 -4.09 -10.95
C ASN A 64 6.00 -4.06 -12.22
N THR A 65 6.55 -4.42 -13.38
CA THR A 65 5.78 -4.38 -14.64
C THR A 65 4.79 -5.54 -14.77
N GLU A 66 5.13 -6.75 -14.32
CA GLU A 66 4.21 -7.89 -14.36
C GLU A 66 3.08 -7.72 -13.34
N GLU A 67 3.39 -7.27 -12.13
CA GLU A 67 2.38 -7.00 -11.11
C GLU A 67 1.47 -5.84 -11.54
N THR A 68 2.03 -4.75 -12.08
CA THR A 68 1.22 -3.63 -12.61
C THR A 68 0.31 -4.08 -13.76
N ARG A 69 0.80 -4.93 -14.66
CA ARG A 69 -0.01 -5.50 -15.75
C ARG A 69 -1.15 -6.37 -15.22
N LYS A 70 -0.88 -7.23 -14.22
CA LYS A 70 -1.90 -8.06 -13.58
C LYS A 70 -2.96 -7.20 -12.90
N ILE A 71 -2.56 -6.15 -12.20
CA ILE A 71 -3.47 -5.20 -11.56
C ILE A 71 -4.40 -4.56 -12.60
N HIS A 72 -3.84 -4.01 -13.69
CA HIS A 72 -4.64 -3.40 -14.76
C HIS A 72 -5.61 -4.40 -15.41
N GLN A 73 -5.17 -5.64 -15.62
CA GLN A 73 -6.02 -6.69 -16.19
C GLN A 73 -7.19 -7.01 -15.25
N LEU A 74 -6.92 -7.18 -13.96
CA LEU A 74 -7.94 -7.46 -12.95
C LEU A 74 -8.92 -6.30 -12.79
N GLU A 75 -8.45 -5.05 -12.79
CA GLU A 75 -9.30 -3.86 -12.75
C GLU A 75 -10.26 -3.81 -13.94
N LYS A 76 -9.79 -4.12 -15.14
CA LYS A 76 -10.62 -4.14 -16.35
C LYS A 76 -11.67 -5.25 -16.32
N GLU A 77 -11.30 -6.43 -15.83
CA GLU A 77 -12.25 -7.54 -15.64
C GLU A 77 -13.31 -7.21 -14.60
N LEU A 78 -12.91 -6.56 -13.50
CA LEU A 78 -13.81 -6.11 -12.44
C LEU A 78 -14.83 -5.11 -13.00
N GLN A 79 -14.40 -4.08 -13.72
CA GLN A 79 -15.30 -3.10 -14.35
C GLN A 79 -16.30 -3.74 -15.31
N ARG A 80 -15.87 -4.72 -16.11
CA ARG A 80 -16.77 -5.45 -17.03
C ARG A 80 -17.82 -6.26 -16.27
N LYS A 81 -17.41 -6.93 -15.19
CA LYS A 81 -18.31 -7.71 -14.33
C LYS A 81 -19.30 -6.82 -13.59
N GLU A 82 -18.84 -5.69 -13.05
CA GLU A 82 -19.71 -4.70 -12.40
C GLU A 82 -20.73 -4.11 -13.38
N LYS A 83 -20.32 -3.81 -14.63
CA LYS A 83 -21.25 -3.33 -15.66
C LYS A 83 -22.34 -4.37 -15.98
N ALA A 84 -21.95 -5.63 -16.21
CA ALA A 84 -22.92 -6.71 -16.47
C ALA A 84 -23.85 -6.94 -15.28
N LEU A 85 -23.33 -6.84 -14.05
CA LEU A 85 -24.12 -6.94 -12.82
C LEU A 85 -25.13 -5.79 -12.71
N ALA A 86 -24.72 -4.56 -13.03
CA ALA A 86 -25.61 -3.41 -13.04
C ALA A 86 -26.73 -3.54 -14.10
N GLU A 87 -26.39 -4.04 -15.30
CA GLU A 87 -27.38 -4.32 -16.35
C GLU A 87 -28.39 -5.40 -15.90
N ALA A 88 -27.93 -6.48 -15.27
CA ALA A 88 -28.82 -7.51 -14.72
C ALA A 88 -29.73 -6.95 -13.61
N ALA A 89 -29.19 -6.12 -12.71
CA ALA A 89 -29.97 -5.44 -11.69
C ALA A 89 -31.02 -4.51 -12.29
N ALA A 90 -30.68 -3.76 -13.34
CA ALA A 90 -31.61 -2.89 -14.06
C ALA A 90 -32.77 -3.69 -14.68
N ILE A 91 -32.49 -4.86 -15.28
CA ILE A 91 -33.52 -5.75 -15.83
C ILE A 91 -34.48 -6.22 -14.72
N ILE A 92 -33.96 -6.64 -13.56
CA ILE A 92 -34.77 -7.07 -12.42
C ILE A 92 -35.68 -5.92 -11.94
N ILE A 93 -35.13 -4.71 -11.82
CA ILE A 93 -35.89 -3.53 -11.40
C ILE A 93 -37.00 -3.21 -12.41
N LEU A 94 -36.70 -3.25 -13.72
CA LEU A 94 -37.69 -3.01 -14.76
C LEU A 94 -38.82 -4.04 -14.73
N LYS A 95 -38.51 -5.34 -14.59
CA LYS A 95 -39.52 -6.40 -14.46
C LYS A 95 -40.44 -6.15 -13.27
N LYS A 96 -39.89 -5.82 -12.10
CA LYS A 96 -40.66 -5.49 -10.90
C LYS A 96 -41.57 -4.28 -11.12
N LYS A 97 -41.07 -3.22 -11.80
CA LYS A 97 -41.87 -2.04 -12.13
C LYS A 97 -43.03 -2.36 -13.07
N VAL A 98 -42.78 -3.17 -14.10
CA VAL A 98 -43.82 -3.63 -15.03
C VAL A 98 -44.91 -4.42 -14.28
N GLN A 99 -44.53 -5.41 -13.46
CA GLN A 99 -45.47 -6.18 -12.64
C GLN A 99 -46.30 -5.27 -11.72
N SER A 100 -45.68 -4.24 -11.12
CA SER A 100 -46.39 -3.30 -10.25
C SER A 100 -47.38 -2.39 -11.00
N ILE A 101 -47.12 -2.06 -12.27
CA ILE A 101 -47.98 -1.17 -13.06
C ILE A 101 -49.14 -1.95 -13.71
N TRP A 102 -48.84 -3.12 -14.26
CA TRP A 102 -49.82 -3.92 -15.01
C TRP A 102 -50.58 -4.94 -14.16
N GLY A 103 -50.20 -5.12 -12.89
CA GLY A 103 -50.72 -6.19 -12.03
C GLY A 103 -50.08 -7.52 -12.40
N GLY A 104 -49.44 -8.19 -11.44
CA GLY A 104 -48.89 -9.52 -11.66
C GLY A 104 -50.00 -10.56 -11.70
N GLU A 105 -50.08 -11.34 -12.78
CA GLU A 105 -50.66 -12.69 -12.74
C GLU A 105 -49.76 -13.59 -11.87
N ASP A 106 -49.85 -13.40 -10.57
CA ASP A 106 -49.53 -14.39 -9.54
C ASP A 106 -50.73 -14.45 -8.60
N GLU A 107 -51.93 -14.69 -9.15
CA GLU A 107 -53.06 -15.17 -8.37
C GLU A 107 -53.08 -16.69 -8.52
N PRO A 108 -52.43 -17.47 -7.64
CA PRO A 108 -52.78 -18.87 -7.51
C PRO A 108 -54.22 -18.88 -7.00
N THR A 109 -55.18 -19.07 -7.91
CA THR A 109 -56.55 -19.44 -7.54
C THR A 109 -56.46 -20.71 -6.70
N ASP A 110 -56.44 -20.53 -5.39
CA ASP A 110 -56.58 -21.58 -4.39
C ASP A 110 -58.03 -22.06 -4.49
N LYS A 111 -58.32 -22.91 -5.49
CA LYS A 111 -59.60 -23.58 -5.61
C LYS A 111 -59.68 -24.64 -4.52
N LYS A 112 -60.13 -24.22 -3.34
CA LYS A 112 -60.84 -25.11 -2.42
C LYS A 112 -62.01 -25.75 -3.16
N SER A 113 -61.81 -26.95 -3.66
CA SER A 113 -62.91 -27.85 -4.02
C SER A 113 -63.12 -28.81 -2.87
N GLY A 114 -64.02 -28.42 -1.96
CA GLY A 114 -64.71 -29.40 -1.13
C GLY A 114 -65.74 -30.15 -1.98
N ARG A 115 -65.70 -31.47 -1.94
CA ARG A 115 -66.88 -32.33 -1.78
C ARG A 115 -66.44 -33.73 -1.37
#